data_AF-A0A3B9F5S5-F1
#
_entry.id   AF-A0A3B9F5S5-F1
#
_cell.length_a   1.000
_cell.length_b   1.000
_cell.length_c   1.000
_cell.angle_alpha   90.00
_cell.angle_beta   90.00
_cell.angle_gamma   90.00
#
_symmetry.space_group_name_H-M   'P 1'
#
loop_
_entity.id
_entity.type
_entity.pdbx_description
1 polymer ?
#
loop_
_entity_poly.entity_id
_entity_poly.type
_entity_poly.pdbx_seq_one_letter_code
_entity_poly.pdbx_strand_id
1 'polypeptide(L)'
;TEENIKHLVILPLYPQFSISTSGSSFRLLEKLWQKNPKLQQMAYNAIPSWYKQSCYLQAMADLISQELDQLLNPNEAHIFFSAHGVPKSYVEEAGDPYQQEIEECTELIMLTLNRPNNYSLAYQSRVGPVEWLQPYTDDAIKDLGKKGVNTLVVVPISFVSEHIETLEEIDIEYREIAEKAGIHNFRRVPALNTHPLFIQALANLVIESLEPSSLTFTQINQMKKKVKIYPPERWEWGITISAEVWNGRIAMLGFIALIVEMITGHGLLHIVGILQ
;
A
#
# COMPACT_ATOMS: atom_id res chain seq x y z
N THR A 1 8.64 -15.16 27.71
CA THR A 1 7.41 -14.40 28.02
C THR A 1 6.35 -15.39 28.45
N GLU A 2 5.19 -14.97 28.95
CA GLU A 2 4.20 -15.83 29.63
C GLU A 2 3.82 -17.12 28.87
N GLU A 3 4.09 -17.20 27.55
CA GLU A 3 3.81 -18.35 26.69
C GLU A 3 5.04 -19.17 26.21
N ASN A 4 6.24 -18.93 26.76
CA ASN A 4 7.48 -19.66 26.41
C ASN A 4 7.80 -19.73 24.89
N ILE A 5 7.57 -18.63 24.16
CA ILE A 5 7.86 -18.48 22.73
C ILE A 5 9.36 -18.69 22.47
N LYS A 6 9.69 -19.65 21.60
CA LYS A 6 11.08 -19.98 21.21
C LYS A 6 11.53 -19.32 19.91
N HIS A 7 10.58 -19.03 19.02
CA HIS A 7 10.85 -18.49 17.69
C HIS A 7 9.74 -17.52 17.29
N LEU A 8 10.11 -16.37 16.71
CA LEU A 8 9.16 -15.38 16.22
C LEU A 8 9.24 -15.26 14.69
N VAL A 9 8.09 -15.26 14.01
CA VAL A 9 8.01 -14.91 12.59
C VAL A 9 7.33 -13.56 12.47
N ILE A 10 7.96 -12.64 11.74
CA ILE A 10 7.49 -11.28 11.53
C ILE A 10 7.03 -11.20 10.08
N LEU A 11 5.71 -11.23 9.89
CA LEU A 11 5.04 -11.18 8.60
C LEU A 11 4.17 -9.91 8.53
N PRO A 12 4.64 -8.84 7.86
CA PRO A 12 3.80 -7.69 7.56
C PRO A 12 2.64 -8.10 6.66
N LEU A 13 1.46 -7.50 6.86
CA LEU A 13 0.30 -7.70 5.99
C LEU A 13 0.30 -6.81 4.73
N TYR A 14 1.48 -6.29 4.37
CA TYR A 14 1.74 -5.61 3.10
C TYR A 14 2.49 -6.59 2.18
N PRO A 15 1.89 -7.05 1.07
CA PRO A 15 2.58 -7.94 0.14
C PRO A 15 3.82 -7.30 -0.48
N GLN A 16 3.75 -6.00 -0.77
CA GLN A 16 4.84 -5.20 -1.30
C GLN A 16 5.50 -4.41 -0.16
N PHE A 17 6.82 -4.40 -0.14
CA PHE A 17 7.59 -3.61 0.81
C PHE A 17 7.52 -2.12 0.46
N SER A 18 7.24 -1.28 1.44
CA SER A 18 7.60 0.14 1.41
C SER A 18 8.37 0.56 2.66
N ILE A 19 9.23 1.58 2.53
CA ILE A 19 9.94 2.18 3.66
C ILE A 19 8.98 2.81 4.68
N SER A 20 7.78 3.21 4.23
CA SER A 20 6.74 3.85 5.05
C SER A 20 5.86 2.83 5.78
N THR A 21 5.71 1.61 5.24
CA THR A 21 4.88 0.54 5.80
C THR A 21 5.72 -0.51 6.56
N SER A 22 6.07 -1.62 5.90
CA SER A 22 6.89 -2.71 6.44
C SER A 22 8.21 -2.19 7.01
N GLY A 23 8.87 -1.27 6.29
CA GLY A 23 10.11 -0.66 6.74
C GLY A 23 9.99 0.11 8.06
N SER A 24 8.89 0.84 8.25
CA SER A 24 8.63 1.56 9.51
C SER A 24 8.43 0.60 10.68
N SER A 25 7.65 -0.46 10.44
CA SER A 25 7.42 -1.53 11.43
C SER A 25 8.71 -2.25 11.81
N PHE A 26 9.56 -2.60 10.84
CA PHE A 26 10.85 -3.24 11.11
C PHE A 26 11.81 -2.34 11.89
N ARG A 27 11.90 -1.04 11.58
CA ARG A 27 12.73 -0.10 12.36
C ARG A 27 12.27 0.02 13.81
N LEU A 28 10.97 -0.01 14.05
CA LEU A 28 10.43 -0.02 15.42
C LEU A 28 10.78 -1.32 16.14
N LEU A 29 10.57 -2.47 15.49
CA LEU A 29 10.90 -3.77 16.05
C LEU A 29 12.40 -3.90 16.36
N GLU A 30 13.27 -3.42 15.47
CA GLU A 30 14.72 -3.38 15.69
C GLU A 30 15.08 -2.56 16.95
N LYS A 31 14.48 -1.37 17.13
CA LYS A 31 14.68 -0.56 18.34
C LYS A 31 14.21 -1.27 19.61
N LEU A 32 13.10 -2.00 19.56
CA LEU A 32 12.60 -2.79 20.68
C LEU A 32 13.53 -3.96 21.00
N TRP A 33 14.05 -4.63 19.97
CA TRP A 33 15.00 -5.73 20.08
C TRP A 33 16.32 -5.29 20.75
N GLN A 34 16.85 -4.14 20.31
CA GLN A 34 18.08 -3.57 20.88
C GLN A 34 17.94 -3.20 22.36
N LYS A 35 16.74 -2.76 22.79
CA LYS A 35 16.48 -2.33 24.17
C LYS A 35 16.14 -3.46 25.14
N ASN A 36 15.77 -4.64 24.64
CA ASN A 36 15.26 -5.72 25.49
C ASN A 36 16.18 -6.96 25.42
N PRO A 37 17.00 -7.23 26.46
CA PRO A 37 17.90 -8.37 26.52
C PRO A 37 17.21 -9.73 26.33
N LYS A 38 15.92 -9.86 26.70
CA LYS A 38 15.16 -11.10 26.50
C LYS A 38 14.83 -11.33 25.02
N LEU A 39 14.58 -10.27 24.25
CA LEU A 39 14.35 -10.37 22.81
C LEU A 39 15.64 -10.73 22.06
N GLN A 40 16.79 -10.20 22.50
CA GLN A 40 18.09 -10.49 21.88
C GLN A 40 18.46 -11.98 21.87
N GLN A 41 17.90 -12.76 22.80
CA GLN A 41 18.10 -14.21 22.88
C GLN A 41 17.07 -15.02 22.07
N MET A 42 16.04 -14.37 21.53
CA MET A 42 14.96 -15.00 20.79
C MET A 42 15.32 -15.11 19.31
N ALA A 43 15.19 -16.32 18.75
CA ALA A 43 15.29 -16.52 17.32
C ALA A 43 14.10 -15.85 16.62
N TYR A 44 14.36 -15.16 15.51
CA TYR A 44 13.29 -14.57 14.71
C TYR A 44 13.64 -14.55 13.23
N ASN A 45 12.59 -14.61 12.41
CA ASN A 45 12.66 -14.47 10.97
C ASN A 45 11.74 -13.32 10.54
N ALA A 46 12.18 -12.52 9.57
CA ALA A 46 11.38 -11.44 9.02
C ALA A 46 11.15 -11.65 7.53
N ILE A 47 9.91 -11.51 7.10
CA ILE A 47 9.49 -11.64 5.70
C ILE A 47 9.31 -10.22 5.15
N PRO A 48 10.24 -9.71 4.31
CA PRO A 48 10.23 -8.31 3.92
C PRO A 48 9.11 -7.96 2.93
N SER A 49 8.89 -8.83 1.94
CA SER A 49 7.83 -8.75 0.93
C SER A 49 7.46 -10.16 0.49
N TRP A 50 6.24 -10.33 0.00
CA TRP A 50 5.66 -11.63 -0.35
C TRP A 50 4.64 -11.57 -1.50
N TYR A 51 4.62 -10.49 -2.28
CA TYR A 51 3.73 -10.32 -3.44
C TYR A 51 3.84 -11.39 -4.53
N LYS A 52 4.93 -12.18 -4.55
CA LYS A 52 5.12 -13.31 -5.49
C LYS A 52 4.54 -14.64 -5.00
N GLN A 53 3.94 -14.67 -3.81
CA GLN A 53 3.44 -15.91 -3.23
C GLN A 53 2.29 -16.46 -4.09
N SER A 54 2.39 -17.72 -4.52
CA SER A 54 1.52 -18.31 -5.55
C SER A 54 0.04 -18.36 -5.16
N CYS A 55 -0.28 -18.69 -3.91
CA CYS A 55 -1.65 -18.70 -3.40
C CYS A 55 -2.23 -17.27 -3.28
N TYR A 56 -1.39 -16.26 -2.98
CA TYR A 56 -1.81 -14.86 -3.02
C TYR A 56 -2.14 -14.42 -4.45
N LEU A 57 -1.26 -14.71 -5.42
CA LEU A 57 -1.50 -14.40 -6.83
C LEU A 57 -2.77 -15.08 -7.36
N GLN A 58 -2.97 -16.36 -7.01
CA GLN A 58 -4.17 -17.09 -7.37
C GLN A 58 -5.43 -16.51 -6.70
N ALA A 59 -5.36 -16.12 -5.42
CA ALA A 59 -6.49 -15.48 -4.74
C ALA A 59 -6.90 -14.17 -5.42
N MET A 60 -5.93 -13.33 -5.81
CA MET A 60 -6.20 -12.10 -6.56
C MET A 60 -6.83 -12.41 -7.93
N ALA A 61 -6.28 -13.38 -8.66
CA ALA A 61 -6.83 -13.81 -9.94
C ALA A 61 -8.27 -14.34 -9.82
N ASP A 62 -8.56 -15.13 -8.78
CA ASP A 62 -9.90 -15.68 -8.52
C ASP A 62 -10.91 -14.54 -8.29
N LEU A 63 -10.58 -13.57 -7.45
CA LEU A 63 -11.46 -12.42 -7.16
C LEU A 63 -11.67 -11.53 -8.39
N ILE A 64 -10.62 -11.30 -9.19
CA ILE A 64 -10.76 -10.56 -10.45
C ILE A 64 -11.65 -11.32 -11.43
N SER A 65 -11.46 -12.64 -11.58
CA SER A 65 -12.30 -13.46 -12.47
C SER A 65 -13.76 -13.42 -12.03
N GLN A 66 -14.04 -13.49 -10.74
CA GLN A 66 -15.41 -13.42 -10.21
C GLN A 66 -16.13 -12.13 -10.57
N GLU A 67 -15.44 -10.98 -10.57
CA GLU A 67 -16.04 -9.71 -11.00
C GLU A 67 -16.16 -9.59 -12.52
N LEU A 68 -15.19 -10.11 -13.27
CA LEU A 68 -15.25 -10.15 -14.72
C LEU A 68 -16.40 -11.02 -15.23
N ASP A 69 -16.58 -12.20 -14.65
CA ASP A 69 -17.59 -13.18 -15.07
C ASP A 69 -19.03 -12.73 -14.74
N GLN A 70 -19.20 -11.66 -13.96
CA GLN A 70 -20.48 -10.99 -13.73
C GLN A 70 -20.87 -10.00 -14.86
N LEU A 71 -19.96 -9.70 -15.78
CA LEU A 71 -20.21 -8.80 -16.90
C LEU A 71 -20.81 -9.54 -18.11
N LEU A 72 -21.60 -8.84 -18.92
CA LEU A 72 -22.14 -9.39 -20.17
C LEU A 72 -21.02 -9.73 -21.18
N ASN A 73 -20.00 -8.87 -21.26
CA ASN A 73 -18.82 -9.04 -22.10
C ASN A 73 -17.54 -8.97 -21.26
N PRO A 74 -17.15 -10.07 -20.57
CA PRO A 74 -16.01 -10.06 -19.65
C PRO A 74 -14.69 -9.63 -20.30
N ASN A 75 -14.46 -10.00 -21.56
CA ASN A 75 -13.21 -9.72 -22.28
C ASN A 75 -13.06 -8.24 -22.71
N GLU A 76 -14.15 -7.47 -22.73
CA GLU A 76 -14.13 -6.04 -23.10
C GLU A 76 -13.81 -5.12 -21.91
N ALA A 77 -13.84 -5.65 -20.69
CA ALA A 77 -13.54 -4.88 -19.50
C ALA A 77 -12.07 -4.48 -19.43
N HIS A 78 -11.80 -3.25 -19.00
CA HIS A 78 -10.47 -2.80 -18.65
C HIS A 78 -10.20 -3.07 -17.16
N ILE A 79 -9.14 -3.80 -16.85
CA ILE A 79 -8.73 -4.08 -15.46
C ILE A 79 -7.84 -2.94 -14.97
N PHE A 80 -8.24 -2.29 -13.89
CA PHE A 80 -7.57 -1.10 -13.39
C PHE A 80 -7.03 -1.34 -11.99
N PHE A 81 -5.73 -1.55 -11.87
CA PHE A 81 -5.07 -1.69 -10.58
C PHE A 81 -4.87 -0.32 -9.94
N SER A 82 -5.43 -0.15 -8.74
CA SER A 82 -5.25 1.05 -7.92
C SER A 82 -4.38 0.69 -6.71
N ALA A 83 -3.19 1.27 -6.66
CA ALA A 83 -2.24 1.12 -5.55
C ALA A 83 -2.15 2.42 -4.75
N HIS A 84 -1.95 2.37 -3.44
CA HIS A 84 -1.69 3.58 -2.68
C HIS A 84 -0.39 4.25 -3.18
N GLY A 85 -0.43 5.55 -3.41
CA GLY A 85 0.76 6.30 -3.84
C GLY A 85 1.80 6.38 -2.73
N VAL A 86 3.04 6.68 -3.11
CA VAL A 86 4.08 7.13 -2.20
C VAL A 86 4.73 8.39 -2.78
N PRO A 87 5.34 9.26 -1.94
CA PRO A 87 6.17 10.35 -2.44
C PRO A 87 7.25 9.81 -3.39
N LYS A 88 7.45 10.49 -4.51
CA LYS A 88 8.41 10.07 -5.54
C LYS A 88 9.86 9.99 -5.00
N SER A 89 10.21 10.88 -4.06
CA SER A 89 11.50 10.87 -3.38
C SER A 89 11.77 9.58 -2.60
N TYR A 90 10.74 8.84 -2.16
CA TYR A 90 10.96 7.55 -1.49
C TYR A 90 11.57 6.54 -2.46
N VAL A 91 11.11 6.54 -3.72
CA VAL A 91 11.64 5.63 -4.74
C VAL A 91 12.98 6.14 -5.28
N GLU A 92 13.05 7.40 -5.71
CA GLU A 92 14.22 7.92 -6.42
C GLU A 92 15.42 8.20 -5.51
N GLU A 93 15.18 8.76 -4.32
CA GLU A 93 16.27 9.18 -3.43
C GLU A 93 16.56 8.13 -2.35
N ALA A 94 15.52 7.54 -1.77
CA ALA A 94 15.66 6.57 -0.68
C ALA A 94 15.76 5.10 -1.15
N GLY A 95 15.52 4.83 -2.43
CA GLY A 95 15.59 3.49 -3.01
C GLY A 95 14.49 2.54 -2.50
N ASP A 96 13.29 3.06 -2.27
CA ASP A 96 12.13 2.24 -1.89
C ASP A 96 11.73 1.30 -3.06
N PRO A 97 11.74 -0.03 -2.87
CA PRO A 97 11.37 -0.98 -3.93
C PRO A 97 9.87 -1.02 -4.24
N TYR A 98 9.04 -0.29 -3.49
CA TYR A 98 7.57 -0.36 -3.58
C TYR A 98 7.03 -0.28 -5.02
N GLN A 99 7.50 0.69 -5.80
CA GLN A 99 7.04 0.86 -7.19
C GLN A 99 7.33 -0.40 -8.03
N GLN A 100 8.58 -0.88 -7.98
CA GLN A 100 9.00 -2.07 -8.72
C GLN A 100 8.21 -3.31 -8.29
N GLU A 101 8.00 -3.49 -6.98
CA GLU A 101 7.26 -4.65 -6.45
C GLU A 101 5.77 -4.59 -6.81
N ILE A 102 5.14 -3.42 -6.84
CA ILE A 102 3.75 -3.23 -7.28
C ILE A 102 3.59 -3.49 -8.79
N GLU A 103 4.52 -2.97 -9.60
CA GLU A 103 4.52 -3.18 -11.06
C GLU A 103 4.69 -4.68 -11.38
N GLU A 104 5.68 -5.35 -10.78
CA GLU A 104 5.88 -6.79 -10.96
C GLU A 104 4.70 -7.60 -10.41
N CYS A 105 4.14 -7.24 -9.26
CA CYS A 105 2.94 -7.88 -8.72
C CYS A 105 1.76 -7.80 -9.69
N THR A 106 1.57 -6.64 -10.32
CA THR A 106 0.51 -6.42 -11.31
C THR A 106 0.67 -7.36 -12.50
N GLU A 107 1.89 -7.46 -13.04
CA GLU A 107 2.22 -8.37 -14.14
C GLU A 107 1.98 -9.83 -13.75
N LEU A 108 2.44 -10.26 -12.57
CA LEU A 108 2.26 -11.62 -12.08
C LEU A 108 0.78 -11.99 -11.86
N ILE A 109 -0.04 -11.04 -11.36
CA ILE A 109 -1.49 -11.26 -11.23
C ILE A 109 -2.12 -11.43 -12.62
N MET A 110 -1.77 -10.58 -13.58
CA MET A 110 -2.31 -10.68 -14.95
C MET A 110 -1.88 -11.98 -15.65
N LEU A 111 -0.64 -12.42 -15.45
CA LEU A 111 -0.17 -13.73 -15.93
C LEU A 111 -0.93 -14.90 -15.28
N THR A 112 -1.20 -14.81 -13.98
CA THR A 112 -1.95 -15.84 -13.24
C THR A 112 -3.42 -15.87 -13.65
N LEU A 113 -4.03 -14.70 -13.85
CA LEU A 113 -5.39 -14.54 -14.32
C LEU A 113 -5.59 -15.11 -15.74
N ASN A 114 -4.59 -14.95 -16.61
CA ASN A 114 -4.55 -15.51 -17.96
C ASN A 114 -5.83 -15.19 -18.79
N ARG A 115 -6.24 -13.92 -18.76
CA ARG A 115 -7.38 -13.38 -19.52
C ARG A 115 -6.90 -12.31 -20.53
N PRO A 116 -7.64 -12.07 -21.63
CA PRO A 116 -7.19 -11.18 -22.71
C PRO A 116 -7.41 -9.68 -22.40
N ASN A 117 -7.89 -9.34 -21.20
CA ASN A 117 -8.26 -7.99 -20.82
C ASN A 117 -7.05 -7.04 -20.86
N ASN A 118 -7.30 -5.83 -21.38
CA ASN A 118 -6.36 -4.73 -21.19
C ASN A 118 -6.28 -4.37 -19.70
N TYR A 119 -5.11 -3.95 -19.24
CA TYR A 119 -4.93 -3.50 -17.88
C TYR A 119 -4.08 -2.23 -17.78
N SER A 120 -4.23 -1.52 -16.66
CA SER A 120 -3.36 -0.41 -16.29
C SER A 120 -3.19 -0.36 -14.77
N LEU A 121 -2.10 0.26 -14.33
CA LEU A 121 -1.79 0.53 -12.93
C LEU A 121 -1.74 2.04 -12.71
N ALA A 122 -2.33 2.50 -11.62
CA ALA A 122 -2.26 3.90 -11.18
C ALA A 122 -2.16 3.99 -9.64
N TYR A 123 -1.77 5.19 -9.18
CA TYR A 123 -1.50 5.47 -7.78
C TYR A 123 -2.53 6.46 -7.19
N GLN A 124 -3.17 6.06 -6.09
CA GLN A 124 -4.22 6.83 -5.40
C GLN A 124 -3.71 7.56 -4.15
N SER A 125 -4.60 8.34 -3.53
CA SER A 125 -4.43 8.90 -2.17
C SER A 125 -3.18 9.78 -1.97
N ARG A 126 -2.99 10.78 -2.85
CA ARG A 126 -1.93 11.79 -2.72
C ARG A 126 -2.29 12.88 -1.70
N VAL A 127 -1.30 13.33 -0.93
CA VAL A 127 -1.50 14.37 0.10
C VAL A 127 -0.37 15.39 0.09
N GLY A 128 -0.72 16.66 0.27
CA GLY A 128 0.24 17.76 0.36
C GLY A 128 0.89 18.14 -0.97
N PRO A 129 1.89 19.04 -0.94
CA PRO A 129 2.44 19.67 -2.14
C PRO A 129 3.59 18.91 -2.80
N VAL A 130 4.02 17.78 -2.22
CA VAL A 130 5.15 17.00 -2.75
C VAL A 130 4.76 16.23 -4.00
N GLU A 131 5.73 15.85 -4.82
CA GLU A 131 5.47 14.98 -5.99
C GLU A 131 5.28 13.52 -5.54
N TRP A 132 4.23 12.89 -6.05
CA TRP A 132 3.89 11.49 -5.77
C TRP A 132 4.07 10.63 -7.02
N LEU A 133 4.11 9.31 -6.85
CA LEU A 133 4.13 8.38 -7.98
C LEU A 133 2.94 8.59 -8.92
N GLN A 134 3.21 8.41 -10.21
CA GLN A 134 2.29 8.60 -11.30
C GLN A 134 2.19 7.31 -12.15
N PRO A 135 1.08 7.08 -12.86
CA PRO A 135 -0.05 8.00 -13.08
C PRO A 135 -0.99 8.10 -11.87
N TYR A 136 -1.63 9.25 -11.70
CA TYR A 136 -2.65 9.43 -10.64
C TYR A 136 -3.95 8.73 -11.03
N THR A 137 -4.59 8.05 -10.07
CA THR A 137 -5.81 7.27 -10.35
C THR A 137 -6.93 8.10 -10.98
N ASP A 138 -7.18 9.30 -10.46
CA ASP A 138 -8.20 10.22 -10.99
C ASP A 138 -7.94 10.63 -12.44
N ASP A 139 -6.68 10.94 -12.79
CA ASP A 139 -6.30 11.34 -14.14
C ASP A 139 -6.29 10.15 -15.10
N ALA A 140 -5.82 8.98 -14.65
CA ALA A 140 -5.81 7.76 -15.44
C ALA A 140 -7.24 7.29 -15.80
N ILE A 141 -8.20 7.39 -14.87
CA ILE A 141 -9.61 7.07 -15.14
C ILE A 141 -10.18 8.01 -16.20
N LYS A 142 -9.94 9.32 -16.11
CA LYS A 142 -10.39 10.30 -17.11
C LYS A 142 -9.82 9.99 -18.50
N ASP A 143 -8.55 9.60 -18.56
CA ASP A 143 -7.89 9.25 -19.82
C ASP A 143 -8.40 7.94 -20.43
N LEU A 144 -8.83 6.97 -19.62
CA LEU A 144 -9.52 5.78 -20.11
C LEU A 144 -10.90 6.11 -20.69
N GLY A 145 -11.65 7.00 -20.03
CA GLY A 145 -12.92 7.51 -20.57
C GLY A 145 -12.75 8.19 -21.93
N LYS A 146 -11.73 9.05 -22.10
CA LYS A 146 -11.38 9.67 -23.39
C LYS A 146 -11.03 8.65 -24.49
N LYS A 147 -10.49 7.48 -24.11
CA LYS A 147 -10.17 6.37 -25.01
C LYS A 147 -11.39 5.50 -25.35
N GLY A 148 -12.57 5.83 -24.81
CA GLY A 148 -13.81 5.09 -25.07
C GLY A 148 -13.96 3.81 -24.24
N VAL A 149 -13.21 3.66 -23.15
CA VAL A 149 -13.46 2.57 -22.19
C VAL A 149 -14.83 2.80 -21.56
N ASN A 150 -15.71 1.80 -21.65
CA ASN A 150 -17.05 1.84 -21.06
C ASN A 150 -17.17 0.96 -19.81
N THR A 151 -16.29 -0.04 -19.65
CA THR A 151 -16.32 -1.01 -18.57
C THR A 151 -14.99 -1.08 -17.85
N LEU A 152 -14.99 -0.81 -16.54
CA LEU A 152 -13.82 -0.74 -15.69
C LEU A 152 -13.99 -1.66 -14.48
N VAL A 153 -13.01 -2.54 -14.25
CA VAL A 153 -12.93 -3.40 -13.06
C VAL A 153 -11.73 -2.96 -12.24
N VAL A 154 -11.98 -2.27 -11.13
CA VAL A 154 -10.95 -1.69 -10.27
C VAL A 154 -10.46 -2.70 -9.24
N VAL A 155 -9.15 -2.89 -9.16
CA VAL A 155 -8.47 -3.84 -8.27
C VAL A 155 -7.67 -3.07 -7.22
N PRO A 156 -8.05 -3.11 -5.93
CA PRO A 156 -7.21 -2.57 -4.86
C PRO A 156 -6.04 -3.55 -4.60
N ILE A 157 -4.83 -3.21 -5.06
CA ILE A 157 -3.69 -4.15 -5.05
C ILE A 157 -2.77 -4.01 -3.83
N SER A 158 -2.76 -2.84 -3.18
CA SER A 158 -1.80 -2.51 -2.12
C SER A 158 -2.23 -2.93 -0.71
N PHE A 159 -3.44 -3.48 -0.54
CA PHE A 159 -3.98 -3.86 0.77
C PHE A 159 -4.77 -5.16 0.72
N VAL A 160 -4.78 -5.88 1.85
CA VAL A 160 -5.38 -7.22 1.97
C VAL A 160 -6.76 -7.23 2.63
N SER A 161 -7.22 -6.09 3.13
CA SER A 161 -8.50 -5.94 3.82
C SER A 161 -9.21 -4.66 3.40
N GLU A 162 -10.52 -4.61 3.59
CA GLU A 162 -11.29 -3.39 3.35
C GLU A 162 -10.89 -2.28 4.32
N HIS A 163 -10.88 -1.04 3.83
CA HIS A 163 -10.47 0.16 4.54
C HIS A 163 -11.08 1.40 3.83
N ILE A 164 -10.83 2.60 4.34
CA ILE A 164 -11.48 3.81 3.83
C ILE A 164 -11.15 4.07 2.35
N GLU A 165 -9.93 3.76 1.95
CA GLU A 165 -9.43 3.85 0.58
C GLU A 165 -10.19 2.93 -0.39
N THR A 166 -10.75 1.80 0.06
CA THR A 166 -11.57 0.93 -0.81
C THR A 166 -13.03 1.31 -0.80
N LEU A 167 -13.58 1.59 0.38
CA LEU A 167 -15.02 1.80 0.56
C LEU A 167 -15.48 3.22 0.21
N GLU A 168 -14.62 4.21 0.38
CA GLU A 168 -14.92 5.61 0.07
C GLU A 168 -14.25 6.03 -1.25
N GLU A 169 -12.91 6.01 -1.32
CA GLU A 169 -12.21 6.52 -2.51
C GLU A 169 -12.57 5.74 -3.77
N ILE A 170 -12.53 4.39 -3.74
CA ILE A 170 -12.84 3.61 -4.95
C ILE A 170 -14.35 3.56 -5.22
N ASP A 171 -15.14 3.15 -4.22
CA ASP A 171 -16.56 2.86 -4.43
C ASP A 171 -17.42 4.11 -4.64
N ILE A 172 -17.00 5.27 -4.13
CA ILE A 172 -17.73 6.53 -4.26
C ILE A 172 -16.96 7.47 -5.18
N GLU A 173 -15.77 7.94 -4.79
CA GLU A 173 -15.10 9.02 -5.52
C GLU A 173 -14.68 8.61 -6.94
N TYR A 174 -13.97 7.49 -7.09
CA TYR A 174 -13.47 7.02 -8.39
C TYR A 174 -14.59 6.48 -9.26
N ARG A 175 -15.65 5.92 -8.68
CA ARG A 175 -16.87 5.58 -9.41
C ARG A 175 -17.52 6.82 -10.00
N GLU A 176 -17.63 7.92 -9.25
CA GLU A 176 -18.16 9.18 -9.77
C GLU A 176 -17.27 9.75 -10.89
N ILE A 177 -15.94 9.69 -10.74
CA ILE A 177 -15.01 10.16 -11.77
C ILE A 177 -15.15 9.30 -13.04
N ALA A 178 -15.27 7.98 -12.89
CA ALA A 178 -15.47 7.06 -14.00
C ALA A 178 -16.77 7.36 -14.76
N GLU A 179 -17.88 7.54 -14.03
CA GLU A 179 -19.18 7.87 -14.62
C GLU A 179 -19.12 9.21 -15.38
N LYS A 180 -18.53 10.25 -14.77
CA LYS A 180 -18.33 11.57 -15.42
C LYS A 180 -17.41 11.48 -16.65
N ALA A 181 -16.53 10.49 -16.71
CA ALA A 181 -15.64 10.24 -17.84
C ALA A 181 -16.26 9.36 -18.94
N GLY A 182 -17.50 8.89 -18.77
CA GLY A 182 -18.21 8.03 -19.73
C GLY A 182 -17.99 6.52 -19.55
N ILE A 183 -17.48 6.10 -18.39
CA ILE A 183 -17.35 4.69 -18.00
C ILE A 183 -18.57 4.30 -17.17
N HIS A 184 -19.57 3.68 -17.81
CA HIS A 184 -20.86 3.41 -17.18
C HIS A 184 -20.94 2.06 -16.45
N ASN A 185 -20.02 1.13 -16.75
CA ASN A 185 -19.95 -0.17 -16.08
C ASN A 185 -18.73 -0.20 -15.15
N PHE A 186 -18.94 0.18 -13.90
CA PHE A 186 -17.89 0.19 -12.88
C PHE A 186 -18.08 -0.96 -11.90
N ARG A 187 -17.03 -1.76 -11.68
CA ARG A 187 -16.99 -2.79 -10.64
C ARG A 187 -15.71 -2.67 -9.84
N ARG A 188 -15.78 -2.98 -8.55
CA ARG A 188 -14.61 -3.08 -7.67
C ARG A 188 -14.41 -4.53 -7.27
N VAL A 189 -13.19 -5.02 -7.37
CA VAL A 189 -12.77 -6.31 -6.82
C VAL A 189 -12.69 -6.18 -5.29
N PRO A 190 -13.33 -7.07 -4.52
CA PRO A 190 -13.25 -7.01 -3.07
C PRO A 190 -11.81 -7.26 -2.59
N ALA A 191 -11.46 -6.74 -1.41
CA ALA A 191 -10.20 -7.08 -0.78
C ALA A 191 -10.15 -8.58 -0.42
N LEU A 192 -8.94 -9.12 -0.26
CA LEU A 192 -8.71 -10.56 -0.01
C LEU A 192 -9.45 -11.07 1.24
N ASN A 193 -9.52 -10.27 2.31
CA ASN A 193 -10.26 -10.56 3.53
C ASN A 193 -10.00 -11.99 4.04
N THR A 194 -10.97 -12.90 3.86
CA THR A 194 -10.92 -14.29 4.33
C THR A 194 -10.82 -15.31 3.20
N HIS A 195 -10.35 -14.89 2.01
CA HIS A 195 -10.20 -15.79 0.87
C HIS A 195 -9.33 -17.02 1.25
N PRO A 196 -9.78 -18.26 1.02
CA PRO A 196 -9.08 -19.45 1.49
C PRO A 196 -7.63 -19.54 1.01
N LEU A 197 -7.37 -19.20 -0.26
CA LEU A 197 -6.00 -19.19 -0.79
C LEU A 197 -5.14 -18.06 -0.21
N PHE A 198 -5.73 -16.95 0.23
CA PHE A 198 -4.97 -15.91 0.94
C PHE A 198 -4.55 -16.39 2.33
N ILE A 199 -5.46 -17.04 3.07
CA ILE A 199 -5.13 -17.65 4.36
C ILE A 199 -4.04 -18.71 4.19
N GLN A 200 -4.13 -19.54 3.14
CA GLN A 200 -3.10 -20.51 2.80
C GLN A 200 -1.76 -19.83 2.45
N ALA A 201 -1.78 -18.69 1.75
CA ALA A 201 -0.58 -17.91 1.45
C ALA A 201 0.16 -17.49 2.72
N LEU A 202 -0.57 -16.93 3.69
CA LEU A 202 -0.02 -16.53 4.98
C LEU A 202 0.56 -17.73 5.75
N ALA A 203 -0.15 -18.86 5.75
CA ALA A 203 0.33 -20.09 6.39
C ALA A 203 1.64 -20.59 5.75
N ASN A 204 1.69 -20.65 4.42
CA ASN A 204 2.88 -21.07 3.68
C ASN A 204 4.08 -20.16 3.97
N LEU A 205 3.88 -18.84 3.95
CA LEU A 205 4.92 -17.86 4.26
C LEU A 205 5.52 -18.09 5.65
N VAL A 206 4.68 -18.35 6.65
CA VAL A 206 5.14 -18.63 8.01
C VAL A 206 5.92 -19.94 8.04
N ILE A 207 5.38 -21.03 7.49
CA ILE A 207 6.01 -22.36 7.50
C ILE A 207 7.36 -22.33 6.77
N GLU A 208 7.40 -21.79 5.55
CA GLU A 208 8.62 -21.68 4.73
C GLU A 208 9.68 -20.81 5.42
N SER A 209 9.26 -19.76 6.12
CA SER A 209 10.21 -18.91 6.84
C SER A 209 10.92 -19.61 7.99
N LEU A 210 10.42 -20.74 8.50
CA LEU A 210 11.05 -21.50 9.59
C LEU A 210 12.22 -22.37 9.11
N GLU A 211 12.41 -22.52 7.79
CA GLU A 211 13.53 -23.24 7.22
C GLU A 211 14.87 -22.49 7.44
N PRO A 212 16.03 -23.18 7.48
CA PRO A 212 17.33 -22.60 7.88
C PRO A 212 17.87 -21.44 7.03
N SER A 213 17.24 -21.13 5.89
CA SER A 213 17.64 -20.08 4.93
C SER A 213 16.98 -18.72 5.19
N SER A 214 16.40 -18.49 6.36
CA SER A 214 15.63 -17.29 6.68
C SER A 214 16.48 -16.02 6.86
N LEU A 215 15.89 -14.88 6.50
CA LEU A 215 16.54 -13.57 6.56
C LEU A 215 16.38 -12.91 7.94
N THR A 216 17.49 -12.42 8.49
CA THR A 216 17.56 -11.54 9.66
C THR A 216 17.41 -10.07 9.25
N PHE A 217 17.07 -9.18 10.20
CA PHE A 217 16.96 -7.73 9.93
C PHE A 217 18.22 -7.14 9.28
N THR A 218 19.40 -7.62 9.68
CA THR A 218 20.68 -7.18 9.13
C THR A 218 20.81 -7.53 7.66
N GLN A 219 20.33 -8.71 7.23
CA GLN A 219 20.36 -9.13 5.83
C GLN A 219 19.35 -8.36 4.97
N ILE A 220 18.15 -8.08 5.51
CA ILE A 220 17.13 -7.25 4.85
C ILE A 220 17.66 -5.82 4.60
N ASN A 221 18.35 -5.24 5.58
CA ASN A 221 18.92 -3.90 5.47
C ASN A 221 20.19 -3.85 4.59
N GLN A 222 20.99 -4.92 4.52
CA GLN A 222 22.23 -4.95 3.73
C GLN A 222 22.00 -5.16 2.23
N MET A 223 20.99 -5.92 1.82
CA MET A 223 20.65 -6.07 0.38
C MET A 223 20.34 -4.73 -0.29
N LYS A 224 19.84 -3.75 0.47
CA LYS A 224 19.50 -2.40 -0.02
C LYS A 224 20.70 -1.47 -0.20
N LYS A 225 21.83 -1.70 0.48
CA LYS A 225 23.05 -0.89 0.32
C LYS A 225 23.86 -1.20 -0.95
N LYS A 226 23.59 -2.31 -1.64
CA LYS A 226 24.28 -2.68 -2.89
C LYS A 226 23.76 -1.97 -4.14
N VAL A 227 22.69 -1.19 -4.02
CA VAL A 227 22.25 -0.26 -5.07
C VAL A 227 23.18 0.96 -5.01
N LYS A 228 23.80 1.32 -6.15
CA LYS A 228 24.78 2.42 -6.26
C LYS A 228 24.18 3.73 -5.74
N ILE A 229 24.63 4.16 -4.57
CA ILE A 229 24.43 5.51 -4.04
C ILE A 229 25.37 6.42 -4.82
N TYR A 230 24.82 7.31 -5.66
CA TYR A 230 25.59 8.43 -6.20
C TYR A 230 25.97 9.37 -5.04
N PRO A 231 27.17 9.97 -5.06
CA PRO A 231 27.62 10.81 -3.96
C PRO A 231 26.72 12.06 -3.85
N PRO A 232 26.40 12.51 -2.62
CA PRO A 232 25.66 13.75 -2.45
C PRO A 232 26.59 14.91 -2.78
N GLU A 233 26.40 15.54 -3.93
CA GLU A 233 26.99 16.85 -4.16
C GLU A 233 26.31 17.87 -3.24
N ARG A 234 27.17 18.53 -2.44
CA ARG A 234 26.81 19.63 -1.56
C ARG A 234 26.34 20.79 -2.44
N TRP A 235 25.07 21.17 -2.31
CA TRP A 235 24.65 22.56 -2.49
C TRP A 235 23.85 23.08 -1.31
N GLU A 236 24.20 24.31 -0.98
CA GLU A 236 23.93 25.04 0.24
C GLU A 236 22.52 25.66 0.21
N TRP A 237 21.90 25.76 1.39
CA TRP A 237 20.62 26.43 1.71
C TRP A 237 19.33 25.70 1.31
N GLY A 238 18.82 24.83 2.20
CA GLY A 238 17.47 24.26 2.12
C GLY A 238 17.08 23.53 3.41
N ILE A 239 15.83 23.69 3.84
CA ILE A 239 15.28 23.34 5.16
C ILE A 239 15.55 21.86 5.55
N THR A 240 16.05 21.63 6.77
CA THR A 240 16.43 20.29 7.26
C THR A 240 15.20 19.41 7.60
N ILE A 241 15.35 18.09 7.47
CA ILE A 241 14.39 17.02 7.84
C ILE A 241 13.76 17.20 9.24
N SER A 242 14.48 17.81 10.18
CA SER A 242 13.95 18.11 11.53
C SER A 242 12.77 19.08 11.52
N ALA A 243 12.70 20.00 10.55
CA ALA A 243 11.61 20.97 10.42
C ALA A 243 10.31 20.31 9.91
N GLU A 244 10.40 19.28 9.07
CA GLU A 244 9.22 18.53 8.58
C GLU A 244 8.57 17.70 9.68
N VAL A 245 9.36 17.04 10.54
CA VAL A 245 8.84 16.29 11.69
C VAL A 245 8.17 17.23 12.71
N TRP A 246 8.68 18.45 12.86
CA TRP A 246 8.10 19.44 13.75
C TRP A 246 6.78 20.00 13.19
N ASN A 247 6.75 20.34 11.89
CA ASN A 247 5.55 20.83 11.21
C ASN A 247 4.44 19.77 11.16
N GLY A 248 4.78 18.50 10.92
CA GLY A 248 3.81 17.40 10.94
C GLY A 248 3.20 17.16 12.32
N ARG A 249 3.97 17.33 13.39
CA ARG A 249 3.45 17.24 14.78
C ARG A 249 2.57 18.43 15.14
N ILE A 250 2.91 19.64 14.70
CA ILE A 250 2.09 20.83 14.89
C ILE A 250 0.75 20.68 14.14
N ALA A 251 0.78 20.19 12.90
CA ALA A 251 -0.42 19.95 12.11
C ALA A 251 -1.34 18.89 12.74
N MET A 252 -0.77 17.81 13.27
CA MET A 252 -1.53 16.76 13.97
C MET A 252 -2.17 17.26 15.27
N LEU A 253 -1.49 18.14 16.02
CA LEU A 253 -2.07 18.80 17.19
C LEU A 253 -3.23 19.73 16.81
N GLY A 254 -3.12 20.45 15.70
CA GLY A 254 -4.22 21.26 15.16
C GLY A 254 -5.44 20.41 14.77
N PHE A 255 -5.22 19.25 14.15
CA PHE A 255 -6.29 18.33 13.77
C PHE A 255 -6.99 17.68 14.97
N ILE A 256 -6.21 17.28 15.99
CA ILE A 256 -6.76 16.75 17.24
C ILE A 256 -7.58 17.82 17.97
N ALA A 257 -7.11 19.06 18.01
CA ALA A 257 -7.87 20.17 18.60
C ALA A 257 -9.21 20.38 17.87
N LEU A 258 -9.22 20.29 16.53
CA LEU A 258 -10.42 20.45 15.72
C LEU A 258 -11.44 19.31 15.93
N ILE A 259 -10.97 18.07 16.11
CA ILE A 259 -11.83 16.94 16.48
C ILE A 259 -12.42 17.11 17.89
N VAL A 260 -11.61 17.56 18.85
CA VAL A 260 -12.08 17.82 20.21
C VAL A 260 -13.12 18.94 20.21
N GLU A 261 -12.92 20.01 19.44
CA GLU A 261 -13.89 21.09 19.29
C GLU A 261 -15.22 20.60 18.67
N MET A 262 -15.18 19.75 17.64
CA MET A 262 -16.38 19.15 17.05
C MET A 262 -17.19 18.26 18.01
N ILE A 263 -16.51 17.52 18.89
CA ILE A 263 -17.18 16.59 19.83
C ILE A 263 -17.72 17.33 21.05
N THR A 264 -16.97 18.32 21.56
CA THR A 264 -17.33 19.06 22.78
C THR A 264 -18.24 20.26 22.53
N GLY A 265 -18.31 20.75 21.29
CA GLY A 265 -19.12 21.91 20.92
C GLY A 265 -18.68 23.22 21.58
N HIS A 266 -17.51 23.27 22.21
CA HIS A 266 -16.97 24.45 22.89
C HIS A 266 -15.54 24.68 22.39
N GLY A 267 -15.39 25.63 21.48
CA GLY A 267 -14.14 25.93 20.79
C GLY A 267 -14.11 27.36 20.22
N LEU A 268 -12.92 27.83 19.85
CA LEU A 268 -12.73 29.18 19.30
C LEU A 268 -13.53 29.41 18.01
N LEU A 269 -13.74 28.35 17.22
CA LEU A 269 -14.53 28.42 15.98
C LEU A 269 -16.05 28.53 16.21
N HIS A 270 -16.57 28.02 17.34
CA HIS A 270 -17.95 28.24 17.78
C HIS A 270 -18.15 29.68 18.33
N ILE A 271 -17.14 30.23 19.01
CA ILE A 271 -17.17 31.59 19.56
C ILE A 271 -17.19 32.65 18.43
N VAL A 272 -16.53 32.35 17.29
CA VAL A 272 -16.48 33.24 16.11
C VAL A 272 -17.60 32.92 15.10
N GLY A 273 -18.47 31.94 15.39
CA GLY A 273 -19.70 31.66 14.62
C GLY A 273 -19.48 30.99 13.25
N ILE A 274 -18.37 30.28 13.07
CA ILE A 274 -18.01 29.63 11.79
C ILE A 274 -18.58 28.19 11.70
N LEU A 275 -18.80 27.54 12.84
CA LEU A 275 -19.44 26.23 12.95
C LEU A 275 -20.72 26.39 13.78
N GLN A 276 -21.85 25.92 13.24
CA GLN A 276 -23.15 25.85 13.93
C GLN A 276 -23.35 24.49 14.58
#